data_AF-A0A4P8SC54-F1
#
_entry.id   AF-A0A4P8SC54-F1
#
_cell.length_a   1.000
_cell.length_b   1.000
_cell.length_c   1.000
_cell.angle_alpha   90.00
_cell.angle_beta   90.00
_cell.angle_gamma   90.00
#
_symmetry.space_group_name_H-M   'P 1'
#
loop_
_entity.id
_entity.type
_entity.pdbx_description
1 polymer ?
#
loop_
_entity_poly.entity_id
_entity_poly.type
_entity_poly.pdbx_seq_one_letter_code
_entity_poly.pdbx_strand_id
1 'polypeptide(L)'
;MLRDHLHLTEQDTLEQIHHTRLPNQGQEEITVYQIRNGAGRITGTVSVFDRLNTRRSYPVDVRITQQDVEGRVVVDKLTDRL
;
A
#
# COMPACT_ATOMS: atom_id res chain seq x y z
N MET A 1 1.94 14.46 16.44
CA MET A 1 2.56 13.23 16.98
C MET A 1 2.76 12.29 15.82
N LEU A 2 3.99 11.76 15.65
CA LEU A 2 4.23 10.64 14.74
C LEU A 2 3.27 9.52 15.17
N ARG A 3 2.34 9.13 14.30
CA ARG A 3 1.55 7.93 14.56
C ARG A 3 2.37 6.76 14.03
N ASP A 4 2.81 5.88 14.92
CA ASP A 4 3.58 4.70 14.55
C ASP A 4 2.78 3.71 13.68
N HIS A 5 1.46 3.89 13.59
CA HIS A 5 0.56 3.13 12.72
C HIS A 5 -0.75 3.90 12.51
N LEU A 6 -1.41 3.65 11.37
CA LEU A 6 -2.77 4.12 11.11
C LEU A 6 -3.76 3.16 11.78
N HIS A 7 -4.59 3.67 12.70
CA HIS A 7 -5.62 2.86 13.35
C HIS A 7 -6.80 2.75 12.40
N LEU A 8 -7.04 1.55 11.86
CA LEU A 8 -8.17 1.25 10.99
C LEU A 8 -9.32 0.66 11.80
N THR A 9 -10.55 1.09 11.54
CA THR A 9 -11.76 0.51 12.11
C THR A 9 -12.62 -0.17 11.04
N GLU A 10 -13.64 -0.94 11.45
CA GLU A 10 -14.55 -1.62 10.51
C GLU A 10 -15.36 -0.67 9.62
N GLN A 11 -15.47 0.60 10.02
CA GLN A 11 -16.17 1.64 9.26
C GLN A 11 -15.26 2.30 8.22
N ASP A 12 -13.96 2.02 8.26
CA ASP A 12 -13.01 2.58 7.32
C ASP A 12 -13.10 1.82 5.99
N THR A 13 -12.92 2.56 4.89
CA THR A 13 -13.02 2.03 3.54
C THR A 13 -11.76 2.32 2.74
N LEU A 14 -11.41 1.42 1.83
CA LEU A 14 -10.35 1.60 0.85
C LEU A 14 -10.98 1.93 -0.51
N GLU A 15 -10.63 3.08 -1.05
CA GLU A 15 -11.04 3.51 -2.40
C GLU A 15 -9.81 3.45 -3.31
N GLN A 16 -9.84 2.64 -4.37
CA GLN A 16 -8.74 2.60 -5.33
C GLN A 16 -8.68 3.92 -6.11
N ILE A 17 -7.56 4.64 -6.01
CA ILE A 17 -7.37 5.95 -6.64
C ILE A 17 -6.36 5.93 -7.79
N HIS A 18 -5.47 4.93 -7.81
CA HIS A 18 -4.47 4.82 -8.84
C HIS A 18 -4.07 3.38 -9.07
N HIS A 19 -3.78 3.05 -10.32
CA HIS A 19 -3.22 1.76 -10.70
C HIS A 19 -2.26 1.98 -11.86
N THR A 20 -1.01 1.58 -11.67
CA THR A 20 0.03 1.65 -12.69
C THR A 20 0.59 0.26 -12.92
N ARG A 21 0.50 -0.18 -14.17
CA ARG A 21 1.25 -1.31 -14.68
C ARG A 21 2.49 -0.77 -15.36
N LEU A 22 3.65 -1.08 -14.79
CA LEU A 22 4.90 -0.82 -15.46
C LEU A 22 5.03 -1.85 -16.61
N PRO A 23 5.55 -1.52 -17.82
CA PRO A 23 5.97 -2.46 -18.89
C PRO A 23 7.52 -2.60 -18.93
N ASN A 24 8.09 -3.82 -19.15
CA ASN A 24 9.49 -4.31 -18.95
C ASN A 24 9.74 -5.49 -17.95
N GLN A 25 9.77 -6.72 -18.49
CA GLN A 25 10.59 -7.91 -18.08
C GLN A 25 10.62 -8.37 -16.60
N GLY A 26 9.45 -8.43 -15.97
CA GLY A 26 9.16 -9.23 -14.76
C GLY A 26 8.51 -8.39 -13.67
N GLN A 27 7.30 -7.91 -13.89
CA GLN A 27 7.04 -6.52 -13.56
C GLN A 27 5.91 -6.25 -12.60
N GLU A 28 6.18 -5.23 -11.79
CA GLU A 28 5.37 -4.74 -10.70
C GLU A 28 4.12 -3.99 -11.13
N GLU A 29 3.02 -4.38 -10.49
CA GLU A 29 1.74 -3.69 -10.50
C GLU A 29 1.67 -2.85 -9.23
N ILE A 30 1.46 -1.54 -9.37
CA ILE A 30 1.30 -0.64 -8.23
C ILE A 30 -0.15 -0.21 -8.16
N THR A 31 -0.85 -0.62 -7.12
CA THR A 31 -2.21 -0.19 -6.84
C THR A 31 -2.23 0.67 -5.59
N VAL A 32 -2.79 1.87 -5.69
CA VAL A 32 -2.89 2.82 -4.58
C VAL A 32 -4.35 2.99 -4.19
N TYR A 33 -4.59 2.82 -2.90
CA TYR A 33 -5.85 3.02 -2.23
C TYR A 33 -5.78 4.25 -1.34
N GLN A 34 -6.88 4.98 -1.27
CA GLN A 34 -7.10 6.02 -0.29
C GLN A 34 -7.93 5.45 0.86
N ILE A 35 -7.48 5.71 2.08
CA ILE A 35 -8.19 5.29 3.30
C ILE A 35 -9.17 6.40 3.67
N ARG A 36 -10.45 6.06 3.77
CA ARG A 36 -11.48 6.95 4.32
C ARG A 36 -12.01 6.39 5.61
N ASN A 37 -12.15 7.23 6.62
CA ASN A 37 -12.77 6.79 7.86
C ASN A 37 -14.29 6.68 7.76
N GLY A 38 -14.95 6.16 8.79
CA GLY A 38 -16.43 6.09 8.87
C GLY A 38 -17.17 7.43 8.72
N ALA A 39 -16.48 8.57 8.83
CA ALA A 39 -17.02 9.90 8.55
C ALA A 39 -16.72 10.40 7.11
N GLY A 40 -16.16 9.55 6.26
CA GLY A 40 -15.79 9.85 4.87
C GLY A 40 -14.50 10.66 4.69
N ARG A 41 -13.79 10.98 5.78
CA ARG A 41 -12.56 11.79 5.74
C ARG A 41 -11.36 10.93 5.37
N ILE A 42 -10.47 11.51 4.56
CA ILE A 42 -9.20 10.86 4.20
C ILE A 42 -8.31 10.79 5.43
N THR A 43 -7.81 9.60 5.73
CA THR A 43 -6.90 9.36 6.87
C THR A 43 -5.51 8.92 6.42
N GLY A 44 -5.34 8.51 5.17
CA GLY A 44 -4.06 8.12 4.62
C GLY A 44 -4.19 7.42 3.27
N THR A 45 -3.11 6.78 2.84
CA THR A 45 -3.07 5.96 1.62
C THR A 45 -2.40 4.62 1.89
N VAL A 46 -2.74 3.62 1.08
CA VAL A 46 -2.08 2.32 1.04
C VAL A 46 -1.63 2.07 -0.39
N SER A 47 -0.37 1.76 -0.60
CA SER A 47 0.15 1.32 -1.89
C SER A 47 0.56 -0.14 -1.80
N VAL A 48 0.07 -0.95 -2.73
CA VAL A 48 0.41 -2.36 -2.90
C VAL A 48 1.26 -2.47 -4.16
N PHE A 49 2.47 -2.98 -4.01
CA PHE A 49 3.41 -3.27 -5.07
C PHE A 49 3.45 -4.80 -5.23
N ASP A 50 2.82 -5.34 -6.27
CA ASP A 50 2.85 -6.76 -6.61
C ASP A 50 4.03 -7.07 -7.54
N ARG A 51 4.49 -8.32 -7.60
CA ARG A 51 5.57 -8.86 -8.45
C ARG A 51 6.87 -8.07 -8.43
N LEU A 52 7.38 -7.82 -7.22
CA LEU A 52 8.69 -7.20 -7.06
C LEU A 52 9.77 -8.04 -7.75
N ASN A 53 10.41 -7.51 -8.78
CA ASN A 53 11.45 -8.23 -9.53
C ASN A 53 12.75 -8.31 -8.71
N THR A 54 12.77 -9.19 -7.72
CA THR A 54 14.04 -9.54 -7.07
C THR A 54 14.69 -10.62 -7.92
N ARG A 55 15.59 -10.21 -8.82
CA ARG A 55 16.32 -11.06 -9.79
C ARG A 55 17.07 -12.28 -9.22
N ARG A 56 16.87 -12.72 -7.98
CA ARG A 56 17.44 -13.96 -7.40
C ARG A 56 16.50 -14.60 -6.38
N SER A 57 16.04 -15.82 -6.70
CA SER A 57 15.84 -16.94 -5.77
C SER A 57 14.81 -16.85 -4.62
N TYR A 58 14.05 -15.76 -4.47
CA TYR A 58 13.07 -15.63 -3.38
C TYR A 58 11.65 -15.33 -3.90
N PRO A 59 10.61 -16.01 -3.38
CA PRO A 59 9.21 -15.82 -3.79
C PRO A 59 8.52 -14.69 -3.01
N VAL A 60 9.21 -13.56 -2.76
CA VAL A 60 8.61 -12.46 -2.01
C VAL A 60 8.06 -11.43 -3.00
N ASP A 61 6.76 -11.52 -3.24
CA ASP A 61 6.13 -10.88 -4.40
C ASP A 61 5.44 -9.55 -4.07
N VAL A 62 5.18 -9.22 -2.79
CA VAL A 62 4.35 -8.06 -2.45
C VAL A 62 4.97 -7.14 -1.40
N ARG A 63 4.99 -5.83 -1.67
CA ARG A 63 5.25 -4.78 -0.66
C ARG A 63 3.99 -3.96 -0.43
N ILE A 64 3.68 -3.69 0.82
CA ILE A 64 2.56 -2.84 1.24
C ILE A 64 3.14 -1.66 2.02
N THR A 65 2.91 -0.46 1.53
CA THR A 65 3.27 0.78 2.23
C THR A 65 2.02 1.53 2.62
N GLN A 66 1.96 2.04 3.85
CA GLN A 66 0.90 2.96 4.26
C GLN A 66 1.50 4.32 4.58
N GLN A 67 0.82 5.37 4.14
CA GLN A 67 1.17 6.74 4.45
C GLN A 67 0.05 7.42 5.23
N ASP A 68 0.41 8.30 6.16
CA ASP A 68 -0.55 9.18 6.81
C ASP A 68 -0.97 10.34 5.88
N VAL A 69 -1.90 11.18 6.37
CA VAL A 69 -2.37 12.37 5.62
C VAL A 69 -1.27 13.39 5.30
N GLU A 70 -0.13 13.35 5.98
CA GLU A 70 1.03 14.22 5.72
C GLU A 70 2.01 13.57 4.72
N GLY A 71 1.72 12.36 4.23
CA GLY A 71 2.55 11.60 3.31
C GLY A 71 3.71 10.85 3.99
N ARG A 72 3.75 10.80 5.32
CA ARG A 72 4.79 10.05 6.05
C ARG A 72 4.47 8.57 6.00
N VAL A 73 5.47 7.75 5.68
CA VAL A 73 5.34 6.29 5.73
C VAL A 73 5.24 5.84 7.19
N VAL A 74 4.12 5.22 7.53
CA VAL A 74 3.84 4.69 8.88
C VAL A 74 3.89 3.17 8.92
N VAL A 75 3.71 2.50 7.77
CA VAL A 75 3.90 1.06 7.62
C VAL A 75 4.65 0.79 6.33
N ASP A 76 5.64 -0.09 6.39
CA ASP A 76 6.34 -0.64 5.24
C ASP A 76 6.56 -2.13 5.49
N LYS A 77 5.87 -2.98 4.74
CA LYS A 77 5.88 -4.43 4.93
C LYS A 77 6.13 -5.14 3.61
N LEU A 78 7.07 -6.07 3.63
CA LEU A 78 7.32 -7.03 2.55
C LEU A 78 6.70 -8.39 2.94
N THR A 79 5.95 -9.01 2.03
CA THR A 79 5.24 -10.28 2.25
C THR A 79 5.21 -11.11 0.98
N ASP A 80 5.22 -12.44 1.15
CA ASP A 80 5.04 -13.44 0.09
C ASP A 80 3.58 -13.89 -0.03
N ARG A 81 2.68 -13.31 0.78
CA ARG A 81 1.25 -13.63 0.85
C ARG A 81 0.41 -12.36 0.99
N LEU A 82 -0.67 -12.30 0.20
CA LEU A 82 -1.77 -11.35 0.34
C LEU A 82 -2.82 -11.87 1.33
#